data_AF-A0A534NYS9-F1
#
_entry.id   AF-A0A534NYS9-F1
#
_cell.length_a   1.000
_cell.length_b   1.000
_cell.length_c   1.000
_cell.angle_alpha   90.00
_cell.angle_beta   90.00
_cell.angle_gamma   90.00
#
_symmetry.space_group_name_H-M   'P 1'
#
loop_
_entity.id
_entity.type
_entity.pdbx_description
1 polymer ?
#
loop_
_entity_poly.entity_id
_entity_poly.type
_entity_poly.pdbx_seq_one_letter_code
_entity_poly.pdbx_strand_id
1 'polypeptide(L)' 'MGGTGKPRKNPILGAAVLKALLQRRKGDDQTKAQGLYEGVLRDLDLTDEQVDKYLSEHAAEVEEAIRSHGRRGS' A
#
# COMPACT_ATOMS: atom_id res chain seq x y z
N MET A 1 -23.08 11.40 14.33
CA MET A 1 -22.05 12.20 13.63
C MET A 1 -21.20 11.28 12.78
N GLY A 2 -21.44 11.26 11.47
CA GLY A 2 -20.60 10.56 10.49
C GLY A 2 -19.45 11.47 10.06
N GLY A 3 -18.29 10.87 9.83
CA GLY A 3 -17.09 11.59 9.40
C GLY A 3 -15.90 11.31 10.30
N THR A 4 -15.55 10.03 10.49
CA THR A 4 -14.19 9.69 10.91
C THR A 4 -13.27 10.14 9.78
N GLY A 5 -12.70 11.35 9.96
CA GLY A 5 -11.60 11.83 9.15
C GLY A 5 -10.50 10.78 9.20
N LYS A 6 -10.44 9.93 8.18
CA LYS A 6 -9.34 8.98 8.04
C LYS A 6 -8.10 9.84 7.93
N PRO A 7 -7.10 9.64 8.81
CA PRO A 7 -5.89 10.45 8.80
C PRO A 7 -5.37 10.43 7.37
N ARG A 8 -4.91 11.59 6.89
CA ARG A 8 -4.25 11.75 5.60
C ARG A 8 -3.23 10.62 5.46
N LYS A 9 -3.64 9.51 4.85
CA LYS A 9 -2.83 8.31 4.78
C LYS A 9 -1.71 8.69 3.85
N ASN A 10 -0.49 8.72 4.38
CA ASN A 10 0.69 9.05 3.62
C ASN A 10 0.62 8.32 2.27
N PRO A 11 0.65 9.04 1.14
CA PRO A 11 0.48 8.43 -0.17
C PRO A 11 1.50 7.31 -0.40
N ILE A 12 2.73 7.52 0.07
CA ILE A 12 3.81 6.52 0.04
C ILE A 12 3.52 5.26 0.88
N LEU A 13 2.80 5.39 2.00
CA LEU A 13 2.36 4.23 2.80
C LEU A 13 1.36 3.37 2.01
N GLY A 14 0.47 3.99 1.22
CA GLY A 14 -0.44 3.28 0.34
C GLY A 14 0.29 2.46 -0.73
N ALA A 15 1.30 3.07 -1.35
CA ALA A 15 2.15 2.40 -2.35
C ALA A 15 2.98 1.25 -1.73
N ALA A 16 3.56 1.46 -0.53
CA ALA A 16 4.31 0.43 0.18
C ALA A 16 3.44 -0.76 0.60
N VAL A 17 2.22 -0.49 1.09
CA VAL A 17 1.23 -1.53 1.41
C VAL A 17 0.84 -2.32 0.15
N LEU A 18 0.64 -1.64 -0.99
CA LEU A 18 0.36 -2.29 -2.27
C LEU A 18 1.51 -3.19 -2.72
N LYS A 19 2.77 -2.71 -2.65
CA LYS A 19 3.96 -3.51 -2.99
C LYS A 19 4.08 -4.76 -2.10
N ALA A 20 3.89 -4.61 -0.80
CA ALA A 20 3.90 -5.73 0.15
C ALA A 20 2.76 -6.74 -0.09
N LEU A 21 1.58 -6.27 -0.46
CA LEU A 21 0.46 -7.12 -0.87
C LEU A 21 0.74 -7.82 -2.20
N LEU A 22 1.38 -7.15 -3.14
CA LEU A 22 1.80 -7.70 -4.43
C LEU A 22 2.71 -8.91 -4.23
N GLN A 23 3.71 -8.78 -3.36
CA GLN A 23 4.63 -9.87 -3.01
C GLN A 23 3.94 -11.06 -2.34
N ARG A 24 2.81 -10.84 -1.66
CA ARG A 24 2.01 -11.89 -1.02
C ARG A 24 1.03 -12.58 -1.98
N ARG A 25 0.61 -11.93 -3.08
CA ARG A 25 -0.28 -12.55 -4.09
C ARG A 25 0.53 -13.39 -5.07
N LYS A 26 -0.09 -14.44 -5.62
CA LYS A 26 0.47 -15.29 -6.70
C LYS A 26 -0.59 -15.55 -7.77
N GLY A 27 -0.17 -15.72 -9.02
CA GLY A 27 -1.06 -16.01 -10.15
C GLY A 27 -1.66 -14.75 -10.80
N ASP A 28 -2.80 -14.88 -11.47
CA ASP A 28 -3.48 -13.80 -12.23
C ASP A 28 -3.78 -12.53 -11.43
N ASP A 29 -3.94 -12.65 -10.11
CA ASP A 29 -4.13 -11.54 -9.18
C ASP A 29 -2.91 -10.61 -9.08
N GLN A 30 -1.70 -11.14 -9.32
CA GLN A 30 -0.46 -10.37 -9.28
C GLN A 30 -0.41 -9.36 -10.42
N THR A 31 -0.74 -9.77 -11.64
CA THR A 31 -0.69 -8.92 -12.84
C THR A 31 -1.66 -7.74 -12.73
N LYS A 32 -2.89 -7.98 -12.25
CA LYS A 32 -3.87 -6.91 -12.01
C LYS A 32 -3.40 -5.93 -10.94
N ALA A 33 -2.84 -6.45 -9.84
CA ALA A 33 -2.36 -5.62 -8.76
C ALA A 33 -1.10 -4.83 -9.16
N GLN A 34 -0.28 -5.35 -10.10
CA GLN A 34 0.91 -4.68 -10.60
C GLN A 34 0.54 -3.45 -11.44
N GLY A 35 -0.48 -3.57 -12.31
CA GLY A 35 -1.01 -2.42 -13.06
C GLY A 35 -1.60 -1.33 -12.15
N LEU A 36 -2.27 -1.73 -11.06
CA LEU A 36 -2.73 -0.77 -10.04
C LEU A 36 -1.56 -0.09 -9.31
N TYR A 37 -0.51 -0.84 -8.98
CA TYR A 37 0.68 -0.31 -8.34
C TYR A 37 1.39 0.73 -9.22
N GLU A 38 1.60 0.45 -10.50
CA GLU A 38 2.19 1.42 -11.44
C GLU A 38 1.32 2.67 -11.60
N GLY A 39 -0.01 2.53 -11.64
CA GLY A 39 -0.93 3.66 -11.66
C GLY A 39 -0.81 4.54 -10.41
N VAL A 40 -0.68 3.93 -9.23
CA VAL A 40 -0.50 4.64 -7.95
C VAL A 40 0.87 5.31 -7.88
N LEU A 41 1.95 4.66 -8.31
CA LEU A 41 3.27 5.29 -8.40
C LEU A 41 3.22 6.56 -9.25
N ARG A 42 2.54 6.50 -10.39
CA ARG A 42 2.41 7.63 -11.31
C ARG A 42 1.51 8.75 -10.78
N ASP A 43 0.42 8.42 -10.10
CA ASP A 43 -0.49 9.39 -9.49
C ASP A 43 0.18 10.16 -8.33
N LEU A 44 1.06 9.46 -7.59
CA LEU A 44 1.73 10.00 -6.42
C LEU A 44 3.12 10.59 -6.73
N ASP A 45 3.57 10.54 -7.98
CA ASP A 45 4.91 10.91 -8.42
C ASP A 45 6.01 10.21 -7.60
N LEU A 46 5.83 8.91 -7.35
CA LEU A 46 6.73 8.07 -6.58
C LEU A 46 7.44 7.05 -7.47
N THR A 47 8.67 6.71 -7.11
CA THR A 47 9.42 5.62 -7.74
C THR A 47 9.36 4.35 -6.90
N ASP A 48 9.55 3.20 -7.57
CA ASP A 48 9.64 1.91 -6.87
C ASP A 48 10.74 1.92 -5.80
N GLU A 49 11.86 2.59 -6.05
CA GLU A 49 12.97 2.76 -5.11
C GLU A 49 12.58 3.57 -3.87
N GLN A 50 11.81 4.64 -4.02
CA GLN A 50 11.29 5.42 -2.89
C GLN A 50 10.34 4.58 -2.04
N VAL A 51 9.48 3.80 -2.70
CA VAL A 51 8.58 2.87 -2.01
C VAL A 51 9.35 1.76 -1.33
N ASP A 52 10.39 1.21 -1.96
CA ASP A 52 11.24 0.18 -1.39
C ASP A 52 11.96 0.67 -0.14
N LYS A 53 12.55 1.87 -0.24
CA LYS A 53 13.22 2.54 0.87
C LYS A 53 12.24 2.79 2.02
N TYR A 54 11.05 3.33 1.72
CA TYR A 54 10.02 3.54 2.75
C TYR A 54 9.56 2.22 3.37
N LEU A 55 9.38 1.18 2.56
CA LEU A 55 8.97 -0.14 3.03
C LEU A 55 10.04 -0.76 3.94
N SER A 56 11.32 -0.55 3.65
CA SER A 56 12.44 -0.99 4.49
C SER A 56 12.53 -0.19 5.80
N GLU A 57 12.45 1.14 5.72
CA GLU A 57 12.52 2.04 6.89
C GLU A 57 11.27 1.97 7.79
N HIS A 58 10.11 1.70 7.21
CA HIS A 58 8.80 1.68 7.88
C HIS A 58 8.08 0.33 7.78
N ALA A 59 8.84 -0.77 7.67
CA ALA A 59 8.28 -2.13 7.51
C ALA A 59 7.19 -2.45 8.54
N ALA A 60 7.43 -2.10 9.81
CA ALA A 60 6.47 -2.32 10.90
C ALA A 60 5.16 -1.54 10.70
N GLU A 61 5.23 -0.29 10.23
CA GLU A 61 4.05 0.55 9.97
C GLU A 61 3.25 0.03 8.76
N VAL A 62 3.96 -0.44 7.72
CA VAL A 62 3.33 -1.07 6.54
C VAL A 62 2.61 -2.36 6.94
N GLU A 63 3.22 -3.21 7.77
CA GLU A 63 2.59 -4.44 8.26
C GLU A 63 1.39 -4.18 9.18
N GLU A 64 1.50 -3.19 10.07
CA GLU A 64 0.38 -2.71 10.90
C GLU A 64 -0.77 -2.19 10.02
N ALA A 65 -0.46 -1.42 8.98
CA ALA A 65 -1.44 -0.91 8.03
C ALA A 65 -2.13 -2.06 7.27
N ILE A 66 -1.39 -3.08 6.83
CA ILE A 66 -1.95 -4.29 6.21
C ILE A 66 -2.88 -5.02 7.17
N ARG A 67 -2.45 -5.25 8.42
CA ARG A 67 -3.27 -5.91 9.46
C ARG A 67 -4.53 -5.12 9.80
N SER A 68 -4.40 -3.81 9.95
CA SER A 68 -5.51 -2.90 10.25
C SER A 68 -6.52 -2.83 9.09
N HIS A 69 -6.04 -2.87 7.85
CA HIS A 69 -6.90 -2.89 6.67
C HIS A 69 -7.65 -4.22 6.50
N GLY A 70 -7.04 -5.35 6.89
CA GLY A 70 -7.70 -6.66 6.90
C GLY A 70 -8.79 -6.81 7.97
N ARG A 71 -8.69 -6.08 9.09
CA ARG A 71 -9.64 -6.16 10.21
C ARG A 71 -10.90 -5.29 10.04
N ARG A 72 -10.97 -4.48 8.96
CA ARG A 72 -12.10 -3.56 8.69
C ARG A 72 -13.14 -4.10 7.70
N GLY A 73 -13.15 -5.42 7.52
CA GLY A 73 -14.23 -6.17 6.88
C GLY A 73 -14.77 -7.24 7.85
N SER A 74 -15.69 -6.84 8.72
CA SER A 74 -16.64 -7.73 9.42
C SER A 74 -17.95 -6.98 9.51
#